data_AF-A0A7X1M0U5-F1
#
_entry.id   AF-A0A7X1M0U5-F1
#
_cell.length_a   1.000
_cell.length_b   1.000
_cell.length_c   1.000
_cell.angle_alpha   90.00
_cell.angle_beta   90.00
_cell.angle_gamma   90.00
#
_symmetry.space_group_name_H-M   'P 1'
#
loop_
_entity.id
_entity.type
_entity.pdbx_description
1 polymer ?
#
loop_
_entity_poly.entity_id
_entity_poly.type
_entity_poly.pdbx_seq_one_letter_code
_entity_poly.pdbx_strand_id
1 'polypeptide(L)'
;MSGYSVLGVIDRGYRGSVEVQFFDAMYGFLDFLPQLDRVMIALRGAAVTLAVDEDTYRPVVDFGPVRVDTLPDYRAAVRQLIAEKVAVVADEPDLRALGFGPQDLVPGVRCLDTNELTASWAEFDGVWFV
;
A
#
# COMPACT_ATOMS: atom_id res chain seq x y z
N MET A 1 -4.69 -7.69 -27.98
CA MET A 1 -5.73 -7.69 -26.94
C MET A 1 -5.08 -7.10 -25.71
N SER A 2 -5.61 -5.99 -25.18
CA SER A 2 -5.20 -5.54 -23.84
C SER A 2 -5.62 -6.63 -22.85
N GLY A 3 -4.76 -6.97 -21.90
CA GLY A 3 -5.15 -7.88 -20.82
C GLY A 3 -5.96 -7.12 -19.76
N TYR A 4 -6.41 -7.83 -18.72
CA TYR A 4 -7.28 -7.27 -17.70
C TYR A 4 -6.50 -6.32 -16.77
N SER A 5 -7.03 -5.13 -16.53
CA SER A 5 -6.43 -4.09 -15.69
C SER A 5 -7.21 -3.89 -14.39
N VAL A 6 -6.49 -3.68 -13.28
CA VAL A 6 -7.07 -3.61 -11.94
C VAL A 6 -6.57 -2.40 -11.16
N LEU A 7 -7.51 -1.74 -10.48
CA LEU A 7 -7.22 -0.83 -9.38
C LEU A 7 -7.50 -1.54 -8.05
N GLY A 8 -6.45 -1.80 -7.27
CA GLY A 8 -6.55 -2.30 -5.91
C GLY A 8 -6.70 -1.17 -4.91
N VAL A 9 -7.77 -1.15 -4.13
CA VAL A 9 -8.02 -0.16 -3.08
C VAL A 9 -7.82 -0.83 -1.72
N ILE A 10 -6.90 -0.27 -0.93
CA ILE A 10 -6.59 -0.74 0.43
C ILE A 10 -6.97 0.38 1.39
N ASP A 11 -8.01 0.17 2.20
CA ASP A 11 -8.51 1.14 3.18
C ASP A 11 -7.98 0.87 4.61
N ARG A 12 -7.62 -0.39 4.90
CA ARG A 12 -7.21 -0.82 6.23
C ARG A 12 -5.69 -0.79 6.36
N GLY A 13 -5.20 0.11 7.21
CA GLY A 13 -3.82 0.07 7.68
C GLY A 13 -3.62 -1.14 8.60
N TYR A 14 -3.00 -2.19 8.08
CA TYR A 14 -2.65 -3.36 8.88
C TYR A 14 -1.29 -3.11 9.57
N ARG A 15 -1.23 -3.22 10.90
CA ARG A 15 -0.01 -2.99 11.70
C ARG A 15 0.69 -4.29 12.13
N GLY A 16 0.37 -5.40 11.46
CA GLY A 16 0.83 -6.74 11.82
C GLY A 16 -0.02 -7.39 12.91
N SER A 17 -0.08 -8.72 12.87
CA SER A 17 -0.36 -9.57 14.02
C SER A 17 0.88 -10.43 14.27
N VAL A 18 0.96 -11.03 15.46
CA VAL A 18 2.02 -12.00 15.79
C VAL A 18 1.88 -13.28 14.94
N GLU A 19 0.73 -13.47 14.28
CA GLU A 19 0.45 -14.61 13.42
C GLU A 19 0.73 -14.26 11.95
N VAL A 20 1.73 -14.94 11.37
CA VAL A 20 2.19 -14.85 9.97
C VAL A 20 1.10 -15.18 8.92
N GLN A 21 -0.13 -15.47 9.34
CA GLN A 21 -1.17 -16.07 8.50
C GLN A 21 -2.19 -15.08 7.90
N PHE A 22 -2.07 -13.78 8.15
CA PHE A 22 -2.98 -12.82 7.52
C PHE A 22 -2.46 -12.40 6.15
N PHE A 23 -3.34 -12.57 5.15
CA PHE A 23 -3.13 -12.12 3.78
C PHE A 23 -2.88 -10.61 3.77
N ASP A 24 -1.62 -10.23 3.54
CA ASP A 24 -1.26 -8.85 3.24
C ASP A 24 -1.60 -8.61 1.77
N ALA A 25 -2.59 -7.74 1.55
CA ALA A 25 -3.11 -7.40 0.23
C ALA A 25 -2.00 -6.99 -0.75
N MET A 26 -0.94 -6.32 -0.28
CA MET A 26 0.16 -5.88 -1.14
C MET A 26 0.99 -7.05 -1.67
N TYR A 27 1.27 -8.06 -0.84
CA TYR A 27 1.90 -9.30 -1.31
C TYR A 27 0.98 -10.06 -2.28
N GLY A 28 -0.32 -10.09 -2.01
CA GLY A 28 -1.30 -10.67 -2.93
C GLY A 28 -1.22 -10.04 -4.32
N PHE A 29 -1.11 -8.70 -4.41
CA PHE A 29 -0.97 -8.03 -5.69
C PHE A 29 0.32 -8.39 -6.44
N LEU A 30 1.44 -8.59 -5.74
CA LEU A 30 2.69 -9.06 -6.35
C LEU A 30 2.51 -10.42 -7.05
N ASP A 31 1.77 -11.35 -6.43
CA ASP A 31 1.48 -12.67 -7.01
C ASP A 31 0.51 -12.61 -8.21
N PHE A 32 -0.30 -11.55 -8.30
CA PHE A 32 -1.21 -11.34 -9.43
C PHE A 32 -0.58 -10.59 -10.61
N LEU A 33 0.57 -9.93 -10.43
CA LEU A 33 1.22 -9.18 -11.53
C LEU A 33 1.42 -10.00 -12.81
N PRO A 34 1.85 -11.29 -12.76
CA PRO A 34 2.02 -12.07 -13.99
C PRO A 34 0.70 -12.41 -14.71
N GLN A 35 -0.44 -12.22 -14.04
CA GLN A 35 -1.78 -12.57 -14.53
C GLN A 35 -2.58 -11.35 -15.01
N LEU A 36 -2.11 -10.14 -14.69
CA LEU A 36 -2.78 -8.87 -14.98
C LEU A 36 -1.93 -8.02 -15.91
N ASP A 37 -2.57 -7.24 -16.77
CA ASP A 37 -1.87 -6.38 -17.74
C ASP A 37 -1.41 -5.07 -17.11
N ARG A 38 -2.20 -4.55 -16.19
CA ARG A 38 -1.94 -3.30 -15.47
C ARG A 38 -2.51 -3.39 -14.07
N VAL A 39 -1.72 -3.01 -13.08
CA VAL A 39 -2.16 -2.86 -11.69
C VAL A 39 -1.82 -1.46 -11.21
N MET A 40 -2.76 -0.83 -10.51
CA MET A 40 -2.53 0.35 -9.69
C MET A 40 -3.04 0.08 -8.27
N ILE A 41 -2.29 0.52 -7.27
CA ILE A 41 -2.66 0.40 -5.86
C ILE A 41 -3.00 1.78 -5.31
N ALA A 42 -4.18 1.91 -4.72
CA ALA A 42 -4.65 3.09 -4.03
C ALA A 42 -4.73 2.82 -2.53
N LEU A 43 -3.95 3.58 -1.77
CA LEU A 43 -3.96 3.58 -0.32
C LEU A 43 -4.89 4.68 0.17
N ARG A 44 -5.82 4.30 1.04
CA ARG A 44 -6.85 5.18 1.62
C ARG A 44 -6.97 4.93 3.11
N GLY A 45 -7.63 5.85 3.81
CA GLY A 45 -7.82 5.82 5.25
C GLY A 45 -6.51 5.61 6.00
N ALA A 46 -6.48 4.65 6.92
CA ALA A 46 -5.26 4.35 7.67
C ALA A 46 -4.15 3.69 6.83
N ALA A 47 -4.47 3.12 5.67
CA ALA A 47 -3.50 2.43 4.82
C ALA A 47 -2.49 3.38 4.15
N VAL A 48 -2.77 4.69 4.08
CA VAL A 48 -1.79 5.68 3.58
C VAL A 48 -0.48 5.63 4.37
N THR A 49 -0.53 5.22 5.65
CA THR A 49 0.66 5.07 6.51
C THR A 49 1.59 3.94 6.08
N LEU A 50 1.14 2.99 5.26
CA LEU A 50 1.99 1.92 4.71
C LEU A 50 3.03 2.46 3.72
N ALA A 51 2.77 3.63 3.13
CA ALA A 51 3.63 4.32 2.18
C ALA A 51 4.44 5.48 2.78
N VAL A 52 4.32 5.76 4.08
CA VAL A 52 5.11 6.81 4.74
C VAL A 52 6.52 6.28 4.98
N ASP A 53 7.54 6.94 4.44
CA ASP A 53 8.94 6.59 4.55
C ASP A 53 9.52 7.04 5.90
N GLU A 54 9.46 6.16 6.89
CA GLU A 54 10.11 6.37 8.18
C GLU A 54 11.43 5.59 8.21
N ASP A 55 12.55 6.29 8.02
CA ASP A 55 13.91 5.71 7.94
C ASP A 55 14.35 4.88 9.17
N THR A 56 13.61 4.94 10.28
CA THR A 56 14.03 4.37 11.57
C THR A 56 13.14 3.22 12.05
N TYR A 57 11.93 3.05 11.50
CA TYR A 57 10.95 2.14 12.10
C TYR A 57 11.10 0.71 11.58
N ARG A 58 11.83 -0.13 12.34
CA ARG A 58 11.61 -1.58 12.31
C ARG A 58 10.56 -1.90 13.37
N PRO A 59 9.42 -2.51 13.01
CA PRO A 59 8.41 -2.84 14.01
C PRO A 59 8.99 -3.89 14.97
N VAL A 60 9.31 -3.44 16.18
CA VAL A 60 9.79 -4.27 17.27
C VAL A 60 8.79 -4.15 18.41
N VAL A 61 8.27 -5.30 18.87
CA VAL A 61 7.38 -5.34 20.03
C VAL A 61 8.02 -6.24 21.08
N ASP A 62 8.17 -5.70 22.29
CA ASP A 62 8.62 -6.47 23.44
C ASP A 62 7.38 -7.03 24.17
N PHE A 63 7.20 -8.35 24.11
CA PHE A 63 6.18 -9.10 24.84
C PHE A 63 6.83 -9.79 26.05
N GLY A 64 6.93 -9.07 27.17
CA GLY A 64 7.67 -9.56 28.34
C GLY A 64 9.16 -9.72 28.01
N PRO A 65 9.77 -10.93 28.17
CA PRO A 65 11.17 -11.14 27.80
C PRO A 65 11.39 -11.40 26.30
N VAL A 66 10.32 -11.54 25.51
CA VAL A 66 10.40 -11.89 24.09
C VAL A 66 10.38 -10.61 23.25
N ARG A 67 11.45 -10.42 22.48
CA ARG A 67 11.51 -9.41 21.43
C ARG A 67 10.99 -10.00 20.11
N VAL A 68 9.95 -9.40 19.54
CA VAL A 68 9.45 -9.74 18.20
C VAL A 68 9.88 -8.63 17.25
N ASP A 69 10.88 -8.91 16.42
CA ASP A 69 11.44 -8.03 15.39
C ASP A 69 11.20 -8.55 13.96
N THR A 70 10.36 -9.58 13.83
CA THR A 70 9.98 -10.23 12.58
C THR A 70 8.66 -9.71 12.00
N LEU A 71 8.18 -8.55 12.48
CA LEU A 71 6.95 -7.97 11.96
C LEU A 71 7.16 -7.49 10.50
N PRO A 72 6.14 -7.60 9.63
CA PRO A 72 6.28 -7.23 8.22
C PRO A 72 6.68 -5.76 8.04
N ASP A 73 7.64 -5.53 7.14
CA ASP A 73 7.96 -4.19 6.64
C ASP A 73 7.13 -3.89 5.39
N TYR A 74 5.96 -3.29 5.58
CA TYR A 74 5.06 -2.89 4.50
C TYR A 74 5.70 -1.89 3.52
N ARG A 75 6.67 -1.09 3.97
CA ARG A 75 7.35 -0.12 3.10
C ARG A 75 8.26 -0.83 2.11
N ALA A 76 8.87 -1.95 2.51
CA ALA A 76 9.61 -2.80 1.58
C ALA A 76 8.70 -3.34 0.46
N ALA A 77 7.46 -3.74 0.79
CA ALA A 77 6.49 -4.16 -0.22
C ALA A 77 6.06 -3.01 -1.15
N VAL A 78 5.84 -1.79 -0.62
CA VAL A 78 5.57 -0.60 -1.44
C VAL A 78 6.73 -0.29 -2.40
N ARG A 79 7.97 -0.31 -1.89
CA ARG A 79 9.18 -0.13 -2.72
C ARG A 79 9.30 -1.21 -3.79
N GLN A 80 8.96 -2.46 -3.47
CA GLN A 80 8.96 -3.56 -4.43
C GLN A 80 7.90 -3.35 -5.53
N LEU A 81 6.67 -2.97 -5.17
CA LEU A 81 5.62 -2.64 -6.15
C LEU A 81 6.07 -1.54 -7.11
N ILE A 82 6.70 -0.48 -6.58
CA ILE A 82 7.25 0.61 -7.40
C ILE A 82 8.38 0.11 -8.32
N ALA A 83 9.27 -0.76 -7.82
CA ALA A 83 10.34 -1.36 -8.61
C ALA A 83 9.79 -2.23 -9.77
N GLU A 84 8.67 -2.91 -9.55
CA GLU A 84 7.90 -3.64 -10.57
C GLU A 84 7.05 -2.71 -11.46
N LYS A 85 7.23 -1.38 -11.34
CA LYS A 85 6.51 -0.34 -12.10
C LYS A 85 5.00 -0.31 -11.86
N VAL A 86 4.54 -0.87 -10.74
CA VAL A 86 3.15 -0.71 -10.28
C VAL A 86 2.97 0.71 -9.79
N ALA A 87 1.93 1.39 -10.26
CA ALA A 87 1.59 2.71 -9.76
C ALA A 87 1.02 2.58 -8.35
N VAL A 88 1.64 3.24 -7.38
CA VAL A 88 1.11 3.35 -6.01
C VAL A 88 0.70 4.80 -5.75
N VAL A 89 -0.53 4.99 -5.30
CA VAL A 89 -1.10 6.30 -4.98
C VAL A 89 -1.65 6.33 -3.56
N ALA A 90 -1.48 7.44 -2.87
CA ALA A 90 -2.06 7.69 -1.55
C ALA A 90 -3.08 8.83 -1.64
N ASP A 91 -4.22 8.66 -0.97
CA ASP A 91 -5.22 9.71 -0.82
C ASP A 91 -4.68 10.86 0.04
N GLU A 92 -4.67 12.07 -0.53
CA GLU A 92 -4.08 13.25 0.09
C GLU A 92 -4.84 13.71 1.35
N PRO A 93 -6.18 13.82 1.34
CA PRO A 93 -6.93 14.13 2.56
C PRO A 93 -6.66 13.17 3.72
N ASP A 94 -6.63 11.86 3.45
CA ASP A 94 -6.35 10.84 4.47
C ASP A 94 -4.92 10.95 5.02
N LEU A 95 -3.94 11.20 4.14
CA LEU A 95 -2.54 11.40 4.54
C LEU A 95 -2.40 12.62 5.47
N ARG A 96 -3.01 13.75 5.09
CA ARG A 96 -3.01 14.99 5.87
C ARG A 96 -3.74 14.83 7.20
N ALA A 97 -4.84 14.08 7.24
CA ALA A 97 -5.59 13.82 8.47
C ALA A 97 -4.75 13.08 9.53
N LEU A 98 -3.75 12.33 9.10
CA LEU A 98 -2.80 11.61 9.96
C LEU A 98 -1.51 12.40 10.24
N GLY A 99 -1.41 13.64 9.77
CA GLY A 99 -0.29 14.53 10.04
C GLY A 99 0.91 14.36 9.09
N PHE A 100 0.75 13.64 7.99
CA PHE A 100 1.78 13.45 6.98
C PHE A 100 1.51 14.30 5.74
N GLY A 101 2.55 14.52 4.94
CA GLY A 101 2.46 15.13 3.62
C GLY A 101 3.19 14.31 2.54
N PRO A 102 3.07 14.71 1.27
CA PRO A 102 3.68 13.99 0.14
C PRO A 102 5.21 13.80 0.27
N GLN A 103 5.89 14.72 0.95
CA GLN A 103 7.34 14.63 1.19
C GLN A 103 7.73 13.51 2.15
N ASP A 104 6.78 13.00 2.93
CA ASP A 104 7.00 11.92 3.90
C ASP A 104 6.75 10.54 3.25
N LEU A 105 6.41 10.48 1.96
CA LEU A 105 6.11 9.22 1.26
C LEU A 105 7.37 8.57 0.67
N VAL A 106 7.32 7.24 0.55
CA VAL A 106 8.31 6.46 -0.18
C VAL A 106 8.49 7.03 -1.59
N PRO A 107 9.74 7.28 -2.05
CA PRO A 107 9.98 7.79 -3.40
C PRO A 107 9.30 6.95 -4.49
N GLY A 108 8.47 7.60 -5.31
CA GLY A 108 7.70 6.95 -6.37
C GLY A 108 6.22 6.76 -6.05
N VAL A 109 5.81 6.89 -4.78
CA VAL A 109 4.38 7.00 -4.42
C VAL A 109 3.88 8.38 -4.82
N ARG A 110 2.74 8.43 -5.49
CA ARG A 110 2.08 9.70 -5.83
C ARG A 110 0.98 10.01 -4.81
N CYS A 111 0.82 11.28 -4.47
CA CYS A 111 -0.31 11.75 -3.69
C CYS A 111 -1.38 12.28 -4.65
N LEU A 112 -2.64 11.87 -4.49
CA LEU A 112 -3.78 12.34 -5.30
C LEU A 112 -4.90 12.86 -4.41
N ASP A 113 -5.65 13.84 -4.87
CA ASP A 113 -6.91 14.21 -4.23
C ASP A 113 -7.94 13.06 -4.36
N THR A 114 -8.88 12.96 -3.41
CA THR A 114 -9.91 11.92 -3.42
C THR A 114 -10.74 11.90 -4.70
N ASN A 115 -11.01 13.06 -5.30
CA ASN A 115 -11.78 13.14 -6.54
C ASN A 115 -10.95 12.68 -7.74
N GLU A 116 -9.66 13.02 -7.79
CA GLU A 116 -8.73 12.54 -8.82
C GLU A 116 -8.58 11.01 -8.73
N LEU A 117 -8.43 10.50 -7.51
CA LEU A 117 -8.37 9.07 -7.25
C LEU A 117 -9.65 8.37 -7.71
N THR A 118 -10.81 8.90 -7.36
CA THR A 118 -12.12 8.34 -7.75
C THR A 118 -12.32 8.40 -9.27
N ALA A 119 -11.90 9.48 -9.92
CA ALA A 119 -11.98 9.61 -11.38
C ALA A 119 -11.15 8.53 -12.11
N SER A 120 -10.00 8.14 -11.55
CA SER A 120 -9.13 7.11 -12.14
C SER A 120 -9.78 5.72 -12.21
N TRP A 121 -10.84 5.46 -11.44
CA TRP A 121 -11.50 4.14 -11.39
C TRP A 121 -12.03 3.71 -12.76
N ALA A 122 -12.49 4.67 -13.56
CA ALA A 122 -13.01 4.42 -14.90
C ALA A 122 -11.92 4.01 -15.92
N GLU A 123 -10.64 4.11 -15.56
CA GLU A 123 -9.52 3.70 -16.42
C GLU A 123 -9.17 2.20 -16.32
N PHE A 124 -9.80 1.47 -15.40
CA PHE A 124 -9.49 0.06 -15.13
C PHE A 124 -10.70 -0.84 -15.41
N ASP A 125 -10.43 -2.08 -15.81
CA ASP A 125 -11.49 -3.07 -16.05
C ASP A 125 -12.12 -3.59 -14.74
N GLY A 126 -11.42 -3.42 -13.62
CA GLY A 126 -11.91 -3.81 -12.29
C GLY A 126 -11.36 -2.92 -11.17
N VAL A 127 -12.20 -2.67 -10.16
CA VAL A 127 -11.81 -2.04 -8.90
C VAL A 127 -12.00 -3.05 -7.79
N TRP A 128 -10.92 -3.41 -7.10
CA TRP A 128 -10.91 -4.43 -6.06
C TRP A 128 -10.67 -3.78 -4.70
N PHE A 129 -11.63 -3.90 -3.80
CA PHE A 129 -11.46 -3.49 -2.40
C PHE A 129 -10.93 -4.68 -1.62
N VAL A 130 -9.75 -4.52 -1.01
CA VAL A 130 -8.99 -5.61 -0.37
C VAL A 130 -8.69 -5.28 1.08
#